data_AF-A0A8J7C796-F1
#
_entry.id   AF-A0A8J7C796-F1
#
_cell.length_a   1.000
_cell.length_b   1.000
_cell.length_c   1.000
_cell.angle_alpha   90.00
_cell.angle_beta   90.00
_cell.angle_gamma   90.00
#
_symmetry.space_group_name_H-M   'P 1'
#
loop_
_entity.id
_entity.type
_entity.pdbx_description
1 polymer ?
#
loop_
_entity_poly.entity_id
_entity_poly.type
_entity_poly.pdbx_seq_one_letter_code
_entity_poly.pdbx_strand_id
1 'polypeptide(L)' 'LEGNIGPPLGPGFDASFEDDAFLEERIRDGIDEMPAFGNVFTDEQNDEIIDYLREVQKT' A
#
# COMPACT_ATOMS: atom_id res chain seq x y z
N LEU A 1 -8.56 1.83 7.43
CA LEU A 1 -8.36 2.44 6.11
C LEU A 1 -9.52 2.06 5.19
N GLU A 2 -10.60 2.85 5.22
CA GLU A 2 -11.91 2.51 4.64
C GLU A 2 -12.01 2.71 3.12
N GLY A 3 -10.99 3.31 2.48
CA GLY A 3 -11.06 3.69 1.07
C GLY A 3 -11.92 4.93 0.84
N ASN A 4 -11.99 5.39 -0.41
CA ASN A 4 -12.91 6.45 -0.89
C ASN A 4 -12.89 6.43 -2.43
N ILE A 5 -11.94 7.15 -3.03
CA ILE A 5 -11.68 7.11 -4.47
C ILE A 5 -10.95 5.79 -4.81
N GLY A 6 -9.90 5.47 -4.05
CA GLY A 6 -9.20 4.19 -4.14
C GLY A 6 -9.81 3.11 -3.25
N PRO A 7 -9.43 1.84 -3.47
CA PRO A 7 -9.93 0.72 -2.70
C PRO A 7 -9.54 0.83 -1.21
N PRO A 8 -10.35 0.25 -0.31
CA PRO A 8 -9.97 0.10 1.09
C PRO A 8 -8.71 -0.76 1.24
N LEU A 9 -7.86 -0.39 2.19
CA LEU A 9 -6.58 -1.09 2.47
C LEU A 9 -6.56 -1.76 3.84
N GLY A 10 -7.67 -1.69 4.59
CA GLY A 10 -7.80 -2.25 5.93
C GLY A 10 -8.02 -3.77 5.98
N PRO A 11 -8.32 -4.32 7.17
CA PRO A 11 -8.52 -5.75 7.36
C PRO A 11 -9.65 -6.31 6.48
N GLY A 12 -9.41 -7.49 5.89
CA GLY A 12 -10.41 -8.24 5.14
C GLY A 12 -10.65 -7.74 3.72
N PHE A 13 -9.92 -6.73 3.26
CA PHE A 13 -9.92 -6.27 1.87
C PHE A 13 -8.72 -6.82 1.09
N ASP A 14 -8.79 -6.77 -0.24
CA ASP A 14 -7.82 -7.41 -1.15
C ASP A 14 -6.36 -7.14 -0.77
N ALA A 15 -6.02 -5.87 -0.51
CA ALA A 15 -4.67 -5.47 -0.14
C ALA A 15 -4.12 -6.15 1.15
N SER A 16 -5.00 -6.67 2.01
CA SER A 16 -4.61 -7.40 3.23
C SER A 16 -4.22 -8.86 2.96
N PHE A 17 -4.55 -9.39 1.79
CA PHE A 17 -4.20 -10.74 1.36
C PHE A 17 -3.00 -10.79 0.42
N GLU A 18 -2.65 -9.66 -0.20
CA GLU A 18 -1.47 -9.51 -1.04
C GLU A 18 -0.19 -9.53 -0.20
N ASP A 19 0.94 -9.90 -0.82
CA ASP A 19 2.25 -9.90 -0.18
C ASP A 19 2.94 -8.52 -0.20
N ASP A 20 4.03 -8.39 0.55
CA ASP A 20 4.73 -7.11 0.69
C ASP A 20 5.32 -6.64 -0.64
N ALA A 21 5.82 -7.57 -1.47
CA ALA A 21 6.40 -7.25 -2.78
C ALA A 21 5.35 -6.67 -3.74
N PHE A 22 4.13 -7.19 -3.72
CA PHE A 22 3.03 -6.64 -4.48
C PHE A 22 2.69 -5.22 -4.00
N LEU A 23 2.57 -5.01 -2.69
CA LEU A 23 2.28 -3.68 -2.14
C LEU A 23 3.39 -2.68 -2.46
N GLU A 24 4.65 -3.12 -2.38
CA GLU A 24 5.82 -2.33 -2.74
C GLU A 24 5.77 -1.91 -4.20
N GLU A 25 5.49 -2.84 -5.12
CA GLU A 25 5.34 -2.55 -6.55
C GLU A 25 4.21 -1.55 -6.79
N ARG A 26 3.06 -1.69 -6.10
CA ARG A 26 1.94 -0.75 -6.26
C ARG A 26 2.24 0.64 -5.73
N ILE A 27 2.92 0.77 -4.60
CA ILE A 27 3.31 2.09 -4.09
C ILE A 27 4.36 2.73 -5.01
N ARG A 28 5.33 1.94 -5.49
CA ARG A 28 6.42 2.42 -6.35
C ARG A 28 5.92 2.86 -7.73
N ASP A 29 5.17 2.00 -8.42
CA ASP A 29 4.79 2.20 -9.82
C ASP A 29 3.35 2.70 -10.02
N GLY A 30 2.51 2.62 -9.00
CA GLY A 30 1.08 2.89 -9.14
C GLY A 30 0.35 1.88 -10.02
N ILE A 31 -0.95 2.07 -10.17
CA ILE A 31 -1.77 1.41 -11.20
C ILE A 31 -3.04 2.23 -11.44
N ASP A 32 -3.51 2.29 -12.67
CA ASP A 32 -4.73 3.03 -13.06
C ASP A 32 -4.67 4.49 -12.58
N GLU A 33 -5.56 4.89 -11.67
CA GLU A 33 -5.61 6.24 -11.09
C GLU A 33 -4.72 6.38 -9.83
N MET A 34 -4.13 5.28 -9.33
CA MET A 34 -3.19 5.32 -8.22
C MET A 34 -1.85 5.91 -8.71
N PRO A 35 -1.36 7.02 -8.11
CA PRO A 35 -0.09 7.61 -8.47
C PRO A 35 1.09 6.70 -8.16
N ALA A 36 2.15 6.83 -8.95
CA ALA A 36 3.45 6.24 -8.67
C ALA A 36 4.22 7.10 -7.64
N PHE A 37 4.75 6.48 -6.59
CA PHE A 37 5.55 7.16 -5.56
C PHE A 37 7.03 6.79 -5.57
N GLY A 38 7.49 5.97 -6.51
CA GLY A 38 8.89 5.50 -6.57
C GLY A 38 9.95 6.61 -6.78
N ASN A 39 9.54 7.82 -7.17
CA ASN A 39 10.43 8.99 -7.25
C ASN A 39 10.18 10.00 -6.12
N VAL A 40 9.26 9.70 -5.20
CA VAL A 40 8.82 10.57 -4.10
C VAL A 40 9.36 10.05 -2.77
N PHE A 41 9.32 8.73 -2.58
CA PHE A 41 9.82 8.07 -1.38
C PHE A 41 11.16 7.40 -1.64
N THR A 42 11.99 7.38 -0.60
CA THR A 42 13.15 6.48 -0.50
C THR A 42 12.68 5.05 -0.24
N ASP A 43 13.56 4.07 -0.49
CA ASP A 43 13.26 2.66 -0.22
C ASP A 43 12.88 2.46 1.26
N GLU A 44 13.61 3.11 2.19
CA GLU A 44 13.29 3.02 3.63
C GLU A 44 11.91 3.61 3.96
N GLN A 45 11.51 4.72 3.33
CA GLN A 45 10.18 5.29 3.53
C GLN A 45 9.07 4.41 2.94
N ASN A 46 9.37 3.66 1.87
CA ASN A 46 8.42 2.71 1.30
C ASN A 46 8.19 1.54 2.27
N ASP A 47 9.26 1.01 2.86
CA ASP A 47 9.18 -0.02 3.90
C ASP A 47 8.34 0.44 5.11
N GLU A 48 8.55 1.68 5.58
CA GLU A 48 7.75 2.26 6.67
C GLU A 48 6.24 2.32 6.34
N ILE A 49 5.89 2.59 5.09
CA ILE A 49 4.48 2.60 4.64
C ILE A 49 3.92 1.18 4.66
N ILE A 50 4.67 0.20 4.16
CA ILE A 50 4.24 -1.21 4.16
C ILE A 50 4.04 -1.70 5.59
N ASP A 51 4.98 -1.41 6.50
CA ASP A 51 4.88 -1.74 7.92
C ASP A 51 3.61 -1.16 8.55
N TYR A 52 3.32 0.13 8.28
CA TYR A 52 2.10 0.78 8.73
C TYR A 52 0.84 0.11 8.17
N LEU A 53 0.82 -0.22 6.88
CA LEU A 53 -0.31 -0.93 6.26
C LEU A 53 -0.54 -2.29 6.94
N ARG A 54 0.52 -3.04 7.22
CA ARG A 54 0.43 -4.34 7.91
C ARG A 54 -0.04 -4.24 9.35
N GLU A 55 0.35 -3.20 10.07
CA GLU A 55 -0.17 -2.95 11.41
C GLU A 55 -1.68 -2.68 11.37
N VAL A 56 -2.12 -1.81 10.46
CA VAL A 56 -3.54 -1.47 10.31
C VAL A 56 -4.37 -2.68 9.86
N GLN A 57 -3.86 -3.54 8.99
CA GLN A 57 -4.57 -4.72 8.49
C GLN A 57 -4.79 -5.81 9.55
N LYS A 58 -4.05 -5.78 10.66
CA LYS A 58 -4.20 -6.70 11.79
C LYS A 58 -5.26 -6.26 12.80
N THR A 59 -5.72 -5.00 12.72
CA THR A 59 -6.53 -4.33 13.75
C THR A 59 -7.96 -4.10 13.28
#